data_AF-A0A1X0R108-F1
#
_entry.id   AF-A0A1X0R108-F1
#
_cell.length_a   1.000
_cell.length_b   1.000
_cell.length_c   1.000
_cell.angle_alpha   90.00
_cell.angle_beta   90.00
_cell.angle_gamma   90.00
#
_symmetry.space_group_name_H-M   'P 1'
#
loop_
_entity.id
_entity.type
_entity.pdbx_description
1 polymer ?
#
loop_
_entity_poly.entity_id
_entity_poly.type
_entity_poly.pdbx_seq_one_letter_code
_entity_poly.pdbx_strand_id
1 'polypeptide(L)'
;MSHQHGPGCNHGHEGGEGGQRTIHVNDANKAPPLYKNVANYLKDEKKSGLKPRQGVLNGKRFEYFKGKRAIDALLREEFKKIPPKEEIPQNREDAYRILNELGRLGFILRVDRGESMGGKGTPRLLQVNPVQQVQEEGYYMWIWEGSQVRQYFGAILLVIIVLAAVLFPLWPDFLKLGVWYLSVAVLGLIGVFFGIALIRLVLYIITLPVLPRGFWLFPNLFADCGVIESFIPLYGFDEPKEKKKKKSTSSSKSSASTSTTVTEEKTD
;
A
#
# COMPACT_ATOMS: atom_id res chain seq x y z
N MET A 1 40.46 -61.60 -42.77
CA MET A 1 39.39 -61.07 -41.89
C MET A 1 39.56 -59.57 -41.82
N SER A 2 38.63 -58.88 -42.45
CA SER A 2 38.51 -57.43 -42.59
C SER A 2 38.12 -56.76 -41.28
N HIS A 3 38.73 -55.63 -40.91
CA HIS A 3 38.01 -54.53 -40.28
C HIS A 3 38.61 -53.20 -40.75
N GLN A 4 37.85 -52.53 -41.61
CA GLN A 4 38.11 -51.19 -42.12
C GLN A 4 37.36 -50.21 -41.21
N HIS A 5 38.06 -49.24 -40.63
CA HIS A 5 37.45 -48.19 -39.82
C HIS A 5 36.69 -47.21 -40.73
N GLY A 6 35.38 -47.11 -40.52
CA GLY A 6 34.53 -46.15 -41.22
C GLY A 6 34.71 -44.71 -40.70
N PRO A 7 34.47 -43.69 -41.54
CA PRO A 7 34.56 -42.30 -41.13
C PRO A 7 33.36 -41.91 -40.27
N GLY A 8 33.58 -41.84 -38.95
CA GLY A 8 32.53 -41.48 -38.00
C GLY A 8 33.00 -41.46 -36.55
N CYS A 9 33.98 -40.61 -36.22
CA CYS A 9 34.29 -40.28 -34.82
C CYS A 9 34.15 -38.77 -34.63
N ASN A 10 32.90 -38.30 -34.56
CA ASN A 10 32.60 -36.94 -34.12
C ASN A 10 32.58 -36.93 -32.59
N HIS A 11 33.60 -36.37 -31.96
CA HIS A 11 33.58 -36.06 -30.53
C HIS A 11 32.71 -34.82 -30.33
N GLY A 12 31.41 -35.03 -30.09
CA GLY A 12 30.50 -33.97 -29.69
C GLY A 12 30.87 -33.46 -28.30
N HIS A 13 31.56 -32.33 -28.26
CA HIS A 13 31.80 -31.55 -27.06
C HIS A 13 30.54 -30.74 -26.72
N GLU A 14 30.17 -30.80 -25.45
CA GLU A 14 29.47 -29.79 -24.63
C GLU A 14 28.35 -28.92 -25.23
N GLY A 15 27.24 -28.86 -24.49
CA GLY A 15 26.28 -27.77 -24.60
C GLY A 15 24.88 -28.19 -24.22
N GLY A 16 24.65 -28.55 -22.96
CA GLY A 16 23.31 -28.60 -22.39
C GLY A 16 22.75 -27.18 -22.26
N GLU A 17 22.44 -26.53 -23.38
CA GLU A 17 21.69 -25.29 -23.40
C GLU A 17 20.26 -25.60 -23.00
N GLY A 18 19.93 -25.30 -21.73
CA GLY A 18 18.57 -25.15 -21.29
C GLY A 18 17.92 -24.04 -22.10
N GLY A 19 17.35 -24.40 -23.26
CA GLY A 19 16.66 -23.47 -24.14
C GLY A 19 15.63 -22.71 -23.33
N GLN A 20 15.89 -21.41 -23.13
CA GLN A 20 14.90 -20.48 -22.63
C GLN A 20 13.74 -20.51 -23.63
N ARG A 21 12.69 -21.25 -23.29
CA ARG A 21 11.41 -21.14 -24.00
C ARG A 21 10.95 -19.70 -23.82
N THR A 22 11.03 -18.92 -24.89
CA THR A 22 10.52 -17.55 -24.92
C THR A 22 9.01 -17.63 -24.83
N ILE A 23 8.46 -17.37 -23.63
CA ILE A 23 7.02 -17.21 -23.49
C ILE A 23 6.66 -15.89 -24.17
N HIS A 24 5.95 -15.97 -25.30
CA HIS A 24 5.36 -14.80 -25.93
C HIS A 24 4.27 -14.25 -25.02
N VAL A 25 4.58 -13.17 -24.30
CA VAL A 25 3.63 -12.45 -23.46
C VAL A 25 3.00 -11.35 -24.33
N ASN A 26 1.67 -11.32 -24.38
CA ASN A 26 0.94 -10.27 -25.08
C ASN A 26 1.12 -8.90 -24.40
N ASP A 27 0.93 -7.82 -25.15
CA ASP A 27 1.04 -6.47 -24.60
C ASP A 27 -0.21 -6.05 -23.83
N ALA A 28 -0.12 -6.05 -22.50
CA ALA A 28 -1.19 -5.65 -21.58
C ALA A 28 -1.72 -4.23 -21.85
N ASN A 29 -0.93 -3.34 -22.48
CA ASN A 29 -1.36 -1.98 -22.78
C ASN A 29 -2.41 -1.93 -23.90
N LYS A 30 -2.45 -2.94 -24.77
CA LYS A 30 -3.44 -3.06 -25.86
C LYS A 30 -4.72 -3.79 -25.42
N ALA A 31 -4.76 -4.30 -24.19
CA ALA A 31 -5.90 -5.04 -23.68
C ALA A 31 -7.17 -4.17 -23.55
N PRO A 32 -8.36 -4.80 -23.63
CA PRO A 32 -9.64 -4.15 -23.36
C PRO A 32 -9.69 -3.47 -21.97
N PRO A 33 -10.48 -2.39 -21.82
CA PRO A 33 -10.54 -1.63 -20.58
C PRO A 33 -11.03 -2.44 -19.38
N LEU A 34 -11.87 -3.46 -19.59
CA LEU A 34 -12.30 -4.38 -18.53
C LEU A 34 -11.11 -4.99 -17.79
N TYR A 35 -10.20 -5.67 -18.50
CA TYR A 35 -9.06 -6.35 -17.87
C TYR A 35 -8.07 -5.39 -17.21
N LYS A 36 -7.95 -4.16 -17.73
CA LYS A 36 -7.18 -3.09 -17.07
C LYS A 36 -7.83 -2.69 -15.74
N ASN A 37 -9.15 -2.62 -15.68
CA ASN A 37 -9.88 -2.33 -14.44
C ASN A 37 -9.77 -3.48 -13.44
N VAL A 38 -9.86 -4.72 -13.91
CA VAL A 38 -9.63 -5.92 -13.09
C VAL A 38 -8.21 -5.92 -12.51
N ALA A 39 -7.18 -5.67 -13.33
CA ALA A 39 -5.80 -5.58 -12.88
C ALA A 39 -5.62 -4.45 -11.85
N ASN A 40 -6.17 -3.27 -12.11
CA ASN A 40 -6.13 -2.13 -11.18
C ASN A 40 -6.76 -2.47 -9.82
N TYR A 41 -7.90 -3.15 -9.81
CA TYR A 41 -8.54 -3.58 -8.58
C TYR A 41 -7.70 -4.61 -7.84
N LEU A 42 -7.20 -5.64 -8.52
CA LEU A 42 -6.38 -6.68 -7.90
C LEU A 42 -5.05 -6.13 -7.36
N LYS A 43 -4.51 -5.05 -7.94
CA LYS A 43 -3.33 -4.34 -7.41
C LYS A 43 -3.65 -3.40 -6.24
N ASP A 44 -4.91 -3.02 -6.04
CA ASP A 44 -5.33 -2.21 -4.90
C ASP A 44 -5.53 -3.10 -3.66
N GLU A 45 -4.51 -3.13 -2.78
CA GLU A 45 -4.51 -4.00 -1.59
C GLU A 45 -5.72 -3.75 -0.68
N LYS A 46 -6.15 -2.49 -0.54
CA LYS A 46 -7.26 -2.15 0.37
C LYS A 46 -8.58 -2.73 -0.13
N LYS A 47 -8.80 -2.71 -1.45
CA LYS A 47 -10.04 -3.17 -2.06
C LYS A 47 -10.06 -4.67 -2.31
N SER A 48 -9.02 -5.17 -2.95
CA SER A 48 -8.90 -6.59 -3.30
C SER A 48 -8.49 -7.47 -2.12
N GLY A 49 -7.94 -6.91 -1.03
CA GLY A 49 -7.31 -7.64 0.07
C GLY A 49 -6.22 -8.63 -0.39
N LEU A 50 -5.69 -8.45 -1.60
CA LEU A 50 -4.63 -9.25 -2.17
C LEU A 50 -3.30 -8.69 -1.67
N LYS A 51 -2.67 -9.41 -0.74
CA LYS A 51 -1.38 -8.98 -0.18
C LYS A 51 -0.25 -9.25 -1.17
N PRO A 52 0.41 -8.21 -1.73
CA PRO A 52 1.55 -8.42 -2.63
C PRO A 52 2.72 -9.02 -1.86
N ARG A 53 3.45 -9.92 -2.51
CA ARG A 53 4.72 -10.47 -2.00
C ARG A 53 5.84 -10.12 -2.96
N GLN A 54 7.04 -9.90 -2.44
CA GLN A 54 8.19 -9.59 -3.29
C GLN A 54 8.95 -10.85 -3.68
N GLY A 55 9.22 -10.99 -4.97
CA GLY A 55 10.07 -12.03 -5.52
C GLY A 55 11.06 -11.46 -6.53
N VAL A 56 12.05 -12.25 -6.91
CA VAL A 56 13.09 -11.87 -7.87
C VAL A 56 13.08 -12.86 -9.02
N LEU A 57 12.95 -12.36 -10.25
CA LEU A 57 13.10 -13.14 -11.47
C LEU A 57 14.19 -12.48 -12.31
N ASN A 58 15.21 -13.25 -12.70
CA ASN A 58 16.34 -12.77 -13.52
C ASN A 58 16.98 -11.49 -12.96
N GLY A 59 17.12 -11.39 -11.63
CA GLY A 59 17.69 -10.22 -10.95
C GLY A 59 16.76 -9.01 -10.79
N LYS A 60 15.61 -8.95 -11.48
CA LYS A 60 14.61 -7.90 -11.30
C LYS A 60 13.59 -8.30 -10.22
N ARG A 61 13.19 -7.35 -9.38
CA ARG A 61 12.15 -7.52 -8.36
C ARG A 61 10.77 -7.39 -8.98
N PHE A 62 9.88 -8.31 -8.64
CA PHE A 62 8.49 -8.32 -9.04
C PHE A 62 7.59 -8.57 -7.83
N GLU A 63 6.36 -8.08 -7.93
CA GLU A 63 5.30 -8.43 -7.01
C GLU A 63 4.59 -9.68 -7.49
N TYR A 64 4.33 -10.61 -6.58
CA TYR A 64 3.60 -11.83 -6.88
C TYR A 64 2.58 -12.15 -5.80
N PHE A 65 1.58 -12.95 -6.17
CA PHE A 65 0.46 -13.32 -5.32
C PHE A 65 0.06 -14.78 -5.58
N LYS A 66 -0.83 -15.32 -4.74
CA LYS A 66 -1.35 -16.69 -4.88
C LYS A 66 -2.66 -16.66 -5.66
N GLY A 67 -2.83 -17.57 -6.63
CA GLY A 67 -4.01 -17.65 -7.49
C GLY A 67 -5.32 -17.73 -6.71
N LYS A 68 -5.38 -18.59 -5.70
CA LYS A 68 -6.55 -18.72 -4.80
C LYS A 68 -7.00 -17.39 -4.21
N ARG A 69 -6.06 -16.55 -3.77
CA ARG A 69 -6.39 -15.24 -3.19
C ARG A 69 -6.90 -14.25 -4.23
N ALA A 70 -6.39 -14.33 -5.47
CA ALA A 70 -6.91 -13.50 -6.56
C ALA A 70 -8.33 -13.93 -6.94
N ILE A 71 -8.60 -15.23 -7.03
CA ILE A 71 -9.95 -15.76 -7.29
C ILE A 71 -10.91 -15.34 -6.17
N ASP A 72 -10.52 -15.51 -4.90
CA ASP A 72 -11.30 -15.05 -3.76
C ASP A 72 -11.55 -13.52 -3.80
N ALA A 73 -10.60 -12.73 -4.32
CA ALA A 73 -10.73 -11.28 -4.43
C ALA A 73 -11.70 -10.84 -5.55
N LEU A 74 -11.72 -11.57 -6.66
CA LEU A 74 -12.66 -11.34 -7.77
C LEU A 74 -14.12 -11.60 -7.37
N LEU A 75 -14.35 -12.51 -6.42
CA LEU A 75 -15.68 -12.86 -5.93
C LEU A 75 -16.22 -11.91 -4.84
N ARG A 76 -15.46 -10.86 -4.46
CA ARG A 76 -15.91 -9.92 -3.42
C ARG A 76 -16.89 -8.90 -3.94
N GLU A 77 -17.75 -8.41 -3.04
CA GLU A 77 -18.71 -7.34 -3.32
C GLU A 77 -18.06 -6.05 -3.86
N GLU A 78 -16.80 -5.79 -3.47
CA GLU A 78 -16.06 -4.63 -3.97
C GLU A 78 -15.76 -4.71 -5.46
N PHE A 79 -15.58 -5.92 -6.01
CA PHE A 79 -15.37 -6.12 -7.43
C PHE A 79 -16.62 -5.73 -8.25
N LYS A 80 -17.82 -5.94 -7.70
CA LYS A 80 -19.09 -5.59 -8.38
C LYS A 80 -19.25 -4.10 -8.66
N LYS A 81 -18.44 -3.25 -8.01
CA LYS A 81 -18.43 -1.80 -8.22
C LYS A 81 -17.61 -1.39 -9.45
N ILE A 82 -16.86 -2.32 -10.06
CA ILE A 82 -15.95 -2.05 -11.17
C ILE A 82 -16.71 -2.15 -12.50
N PRO A 83 -16.56 -1.18 -13.41
CA PRO A 83 -17.14 -1.26 -14.75
C PRO A 83 -16.25 -2.05 -15.73
N PRO A 84 -16.83 -2.69 -16.77
CA PRO A 84 -18.27 -2.88 -17.03
C PRO A 84 -18.91 -3.94 -16.12
N LYS A 85 -20.16 -3.68 -15.69
CA LYS A 85 -20.92 -4.55 -14.76
C LYS A 85 -21.45 -5.84 -15.40
N GLU A 86 -21.39 -5.95 -16.73
CA GLU A 86 -21.90 -7.10 -17.47
C GLU A 86 -21.03 -8.36 -17.33
N GLU A 87 -19.75 -8.21 -16.97
CA GLU A 87 -18.79 -9.31 -16.79
C GLU A 87 -18.35 -9.48 -15.32
N ILE A 88 -19.28 -9.31 -14.39
CA ILE A 88 -19.03 -9.61 -12.98
C ILE A 88 -19.02 -11.15 -12.82
N PRO A 89 -17.95 -11.75 -12.29
CA PRO A 89 -17.91 -13.19 -12.04
C PRO A 89 -18.94 -13.54 -10.97
N GLN A 90 -19.88 -14.41 -11.31
CA GLN A 90 -20.89 -14.90 -10.37
C GLN A 90 -20.38 -16.14 -9.66
N ASN A 91 -19.69 -17.00 -10.42
CA ASN A 91 -19.15 -18.25 -9.93
C ASN A 91 -17.63 -18.26 -9.96
N ARG A 92 -17.05 -19.26 -9.28
CA ARG A 92 -15.59 -19.43 -9.21
C ARG A 92 -15.00 -19.70 -10.59
N GLU A 93 -15.73 -20.41 -11.44
CA GLU A 93 -15.39 -20.73 -12.83
C GLU A 93 -15.24 -19.45 -13.68
N ASP A 94 -16.09 -18.45 -13.45
CA ASP A 94 -16.00 -17.16 -14.16
C ASP A 94 -14.75 -16.41 -13.73
N ALA A 95 -14.45 -16.41 -12.42
CA ALA A 95 -13.22 -15.82 -11.89
C ALA A 95 -11.96 -16.51 -12.47
N TYR A 96 -12.01 -17.83 -12.69
CA TYR A 96 -10.95 -18.56 -13.39
C TYR A 96 -10.79 -18.09 -14.84
N ARG A 97 -11.88 -17.93 -15.59
CA ARG A 97 -11.85 -17.44 -16.97
C ARG A 97 -11.24 -16.04 -17.05
N ILE A 98 -11.69 -15.13 -16.19
CA ILE A 98 -11.15 -13.76 -16.12
C ILE A 98 -9.66 -13.77 -15.79
N LEU A 99 -9.23 -14.56 -14.81
CA LEU A 99 -7.82 -14.62 -14.41
C LEU A 99 -6.95 -15.26 -15.50
N ASN A 100 -7.48 -16.24 -16.25
CA ASN A 100 -6.77 -16.88 -17.35
C ASN A 100 -6.61 -15.93 -18.54
N GLU A 101 -7.66 -15.17 -18.87
CA GLU A 101 -7.60 -14.09 -19.85
C GLU A 101 -6.63 -12.98 -19.42
N LEU A 102 -6.59 -12.65 -18.13
CA LEU A 102 -5.65 -11.68 -17.58
C LEU A 102 -4.18 -12.13 -17.79
N GLY A 103 -3.91 -13.43 -17.63
CA GLY A 103 -2.61 -14.03 -17.96
C GLY A 103 -2.32 -14.02 -19.46
N ARG A 104 -3.29 -14.41 -20.29
CA ARG A 104 -3.16 -14.41 -21.76
C ARG A 104 -2.87 -13.01 -22.30
N LEU A 105 -3.49 -11.97 -21.76
CA LEU A 105 -3.29 -10.59 -22.14
C LEU A 105 -1.98 -9.97 -21.60
N GLY A 106 -1.21 -10.74 -20.83
CA GLY A 106 0.13 -10.36 -20.37
C GLY A 106 0.17 -9.46 -19.14
N PHE A 107 -0.92 -9.38 -18.36
CA PHE A 107 -0.89 -8.65 -17.09
C PHE A 107 -0.16 -9.43 -16.00
N ILE A 108 -0.32 -10.76 -16.01
CA ILE A 108 0.22 -11.68 -15.01
C ILE A 108 0.93 -12.86 -15.68
N LEU A 109 1.89 -13.45 -14.97
CA LEU A 109 2.60 -14.64 -15.42
C LEU A 109 2.68 -15.65 -14.28
N ARG A 110 2.37 -16.92 -14.59
CA ARG A 110 2.50 -18.00 -13.63
C ARG A 110 3.97 -18.29 -13.35
N VAL A 111 4.29 -18.36 -12.08
CA VAL A 111 5.64 -18.58 -11.57
C VAL A 111 5.63 -19.63 -10.47
N ASP A 112 6.74 -20.36 -10.38
CA ASP A 112 7.04 -21.21 -9.25
C ASP A 112 7.91 -20.46 -8.26
N ARG A 113 7.60 -20.64 -6.98
CA ARG A 113 8.29 -19.99 -5.88
C ARG A 113 9.44 -20.89 -5.43
N GLY A 114 10.66 -20.44 -5.66
CA GLY A 114 11.87 -21.09 -5.18
C GLY A 114 12.27 -20.67 -3.76
N GLU A 115 13.55 -20.86 -3.48
CA GLU A 115 14.16 -20.58 -2.19
C GLU A 115 14.19 -19.08 -1.87
N SER A 116 14.32 -18.79 -0.57
CA SER A 116 14.47 -17.43 -0.09
C SER A 116 15.91 -16.98 -0.25
N MET A 117 16.16 -15.81 -0.82
CA MET A 117 17.54 -15.36 -1.09
C MET A 117 18.38 -15.09 0.17
N GLY A 118 17.77 -14.91 1.34
CA GLY A 118 18.49 -14.61 2.59
C GLY A 118 17.67 -14.86 3.86
N GLY A 119 16.81 -15.87 3.86
CA GLY A 119 16.04 -16.27 5.05
C GLY A 119 14.63 -15.66 5.16
N LYS A 120 14.12 -15.50 6.38
CA LYS A 120 12.72 -15.11 6.62
C LYS A 120 12.55 -13.61 6.35
N GLY A 121 11.72 -13.26 5.37
CA GLY A 121 11.40 -11.87 5.02
C GLY A 121 12.17 -11.33 3.82
N THR A 122 13.16 -12.06 3.31
CA THR A 122 13.83 -11.70 2.04
C THR A 122 12.99 -12.11 0.83
N PRO A 123 13.13 -11.41 -0.32
CA PRO A 123 12.50 -11.81 -1.56
C PRO A 123 12.86 -13.25 -1.95
N ARG A 124 11.90 -13.95 -2.55
CA ARG A 124 12.10 -15.32 -3.03
C ARG A 124 12.46 -15.35 -4.50
N LEU A 125 13.31 -16.29 -4.89
CA LEU A 125 13.60 -16.50 -6.30
C LEU A 125 12.36 -17.07 -6.99
N LEU A 126 11.95 -16.43 -8.09
CA LEU A 126 10.82 -16.85 -8.90
C LEU A 126 11.36 -17.54 -10.15
N GLN A 127 10.72 -18.61 -10.57
CA GLN A 127 10.99 -19.30 -11.83
C GLN A 127 9.73 -19.29 -12.68
N VAL A 128 9.88 -19.09 -13.98
CA VAL A 128 8.72 -19.08 -14.88
C VAL A 128 8.24 -20.50 -15.09
N ASN A 129 6.96 -20.74 -14.83
CA ASN A 129 6.37 -22.05 -15.08
C ASN A 129 6.01 -22.16 -16.58
N PRO A 130 6.40 -23.22 -17.30
CA PRO A 130 6.06 -23.36 -18.72
C PRO A 130 4.54 -23.52 -18.97
N VAL A 131 3.79 -24.00 -17.99
CA VAL A 131 2.34 -24.18 -18.06
C VAL A 131 1.64 -22.93 -17.51
N GLN A 132 1.23 -22.03 -18.40
CA GLN A 132 0.62 -20.74 -18.01
C GLN A 132 -0.88 -20.82 -17.65
N GLN A 133 -1.48 -22.01 -17.66
CA GLN A 133 -2.86 -22.19 -17.22
C GLN A 133 -3.05 -21.82 -15.75
N VAL A 134 -4.16 -21.14 -15.46
CA VAL A 134 -4.48 -20.70 -14.10
C VAL A 134 -4.85 -21.88 -13.20
N GLN A 135 -4.30 -21.90 -11.99
CA GLN A 135 -4.54 -22.87 -10.93
C GLN A 135 -4.56 -22.13 -9.59
N GLU A 136 -5.46 -22.52 -8.70
CA GLU A 136 -5.59 -21.91 -7.37
C GLU A 136 -4.32 -21.98 -6.52
N GLU A 137 -3.63 -23.11 -6.59
CA GLU A 137 -2.42 -23.35 -5.81
C GLU A 137 -1.18 -22.71 -6.43
N GLY A 138 -1.30 -22.18 -7.66
CA GLY A 138 -0.23 -21.49 -8.37
C GLY A 138 0.09 -20.10 -7.81
N TYR A 139 1.29 -19.62 -8.13
CA TYR A 139 1.71 -18.25 -7.89
C TYR A 139 1.77 -17.48 -9.20
N TYR A 140 1.44 -16.20 -9.14
CA TYR A 140 1.37 -15.31 -10.29
C TYR A 140 2.12 -14.03 -9.98
N MET A 141 3.01 -13.60 -10.87
CA MET A 141 3.67 -12.30 -10.78
C MET A 141 2.97 -11.26 -11.64
N TRP A 142 2.99 -10.01 -11.20
CA TRP A 142 2.57 -8.87 -12.01
C TRP A 142 3.68 -8.48 -12.98
N ILE A 143 3.34 -8.46 -14.27
CA ILE A 143 4.20 -7.87 -15.32
C ILE A 143 3.77 -6.44 -15.60
N TRP A 144 2.47 -6.17 -15.49
CA TRP A 144 1.91 -4.87 -15.81
C TRP A 144 2.13 -3.84 -14.69
N GLU A 145 2.84 -2.77 -15.00
CA GLU A 145 3.23 -1.74 -14.03
C GLU A 145 2.13 -0.68 -13.77
N GLY A 146 1.06 -0.65 -14.57
CA GLY A 146 -0.08 0.25 -14.38
C GLY A 146 -0.29 1.21 -15.56
N SER A 147 -1.07 2.29 -15.34
CA SER A 147 -1.25 3.34 -16.35
C SER A 147 0.02 4.18 -16.49
N GLN A 148 0.83 3.86 -17.50
CA GLN A 148 2.05 4.60 -17.84
C GLN A 148 1.77 6.10 -18.06
N VAL A 149 0.58 6.43 -18.59
CA VAL A 149 0.15 7.82 -18.83
C VAL A 149 0.17 8.65 -17.55
N ARG A 150 -0.34 8.12 -16.42
CA ARG A 150 -0.32 8.84 -15.14
C ARG A 150 1.10 9.07 -14.64
N GLN A 151 2.00 8.10 -14.84
CA GLN A 151 3.40 8.23 -14.46
C GLN A 151 4.10 9.30 -15.31
N TYR A 152 3.86 9.32 -16.63
CA TYR A 152 4.39 10.35 -17.51
C TYR A 152 3.86 11.73 -17.17
N PHE A 153 2.55 11.89 -16.95
CA PHE A 153 1.99 13.18 -16.51
C PHE A 153 2.57 13.64 -15.17
N GLY A 154 2.72 12.73 -14.20
CA GLY A 154 3.36 13.02 -12.92
C GLY A 154 4.82 13.46 -13.09
N ALA A 155 5.57 12.79 -13.96
CA ALA A 155 6.95 13.14 -14.27
C ALA A 155 7.06 14.51 -14.97
N ILE A 156 6.22 14.77 -15.97
CA ILE A 156 6.16 16.05 -16.68
C ILE A 156 5.78 17.18 -15.72
N LEU A 157 4.78 16.95 -14.86
CA LEU A 157 4.35 17.93 -13.87
C LEU A 157 5.48 18.25 -12.88
N LEU A 158 6.18 17.22 -12.39
CA LEU A 158 7.35 17.40 -11.52
C LEU A 158 8.42 18.27 -12.21
N VAL A 159 8.73 17.98 -13.47
CA VAL A 159 9.70 18.75 -14.26
C VAL A 159 9.25 20.20 -14.41
N ILE A 160 7.97 20.46 -14.72
CA ILE A 160 7.42 21.82 -14.84
C ILE A 160 7.55 22.57 -13.50
N ILE A 161 7.23 21.93 -12.37
CA ILE A 161 7.34 22.56 -11.04
C ILE A 161 8.78 22.96 -10.75
N VAL A 162 9.74 22.05 -10.98
CA VAL A 162 11.17 22.32 -10.76
C VAL A 162 11.66 23.44 -11.69
N LEU A 163 11.27 23.39 -12.97
CA LEU A 163 11.65 24.40 -13.95
C LEU A 163 11.06 25.78 -13.60
N ALA A 164 9.80 25.84 -13.16
CA ALA A 164 9.17 27.06 -12.69
C ALA A 164 9.93 27.63 -11.49
N ALA A 165 10.32 26.79 -10.52
CA ALA A 165 11.10 27.22 -9.35
C ALA A 165 12.49 27.75 -9.71
N VAL A 166 13.22 27.08 -10.60
CA VAL A 166 14.55 27.53 -11.05
C VAL A 166 14.45 28.84 -11.86
N LEU A 167 13.37 29.03 -12.62
CA LEU A 167 13.10 30.26 -13.38
C LEU A 167 12.48 31.38 -12.52
N PHE A 168 12.37 31.23 -11.20
CA PHE A 168 11.88 32.29 -10.30
C PHE A 168 12.48 33.68 -10.57
N PRO A 169 13.78 33.84 -10.94
CA PRO A 169 14.34 35.15 -11.30
C PRO A 169 13.62 35.84 -12.48
N LEU A 170 13.12 35.06 -13.45
CA LEU A 170 12.42 35.55 -14.64
C LEU A 170 10.92 35.78 -14.41
N TRP A 171 10.38 35.47 -13.24
CA TRP A 171 8.95 35.64 -12.99
C TRP A 171 8.54 37.12 -13.03
N PRO A 172 7.32 37.43 -13.48
CA PRO A 172 6.74 38.76 -13.33
C PRO A 172 6.75 39.24 -11.88
N ASP A 173 6.94 40.54 -11.67
CA ASP A 173 7.09 41.10 -10.32
C ASP A 173 5.85 40.91 -9.43
N PHE A 174 4.65 40.85 -10.02
CA PHE A 174 3.43 40.57 -9.27
C PHE A 174 3.41 39.15 -8.66
N LEU A 175 3.99 38.15 -9.34
CA LEU A 175 4.08 36.79 -8.78
C LEU A 175 5.14 36.71 -7.68
N LYS A 176 6.28 37.39 -7.86
CA LYS A 176 7.32 37.49 -6.83
C LYS A 176 6.76 38.11 -5.55
N LEU A 177 5.97 39.18 -5.70
CA LEU A 177 5.28 39.83 -4.59
C LEU A 177 4.26 38.89 -3.93
N GLY A 178 3.51 38.12 -4.73
CA GLY A 178 2.61 37.09 -4.21
C GLY A 178 3.32 36.02 -3.37
N VAL A 179 4.46 35.52 -3.84
CA VAL A 179 5.29 34.56 -3.08
C VAL A 179 5.83 35.19 -1.79
N TRP A 180 6.23 36.46 -1.83
CA TRP A 180 6.67 37.18 -0.64
C TRP A 180 5.56 37.28 0.42
N TYR A 181 4.36 37.71 0.03
CA TYR A 181 3.21 37.77 0.94
C TYR A 181 2.82 36.39 1.47
N LEU A 182 2.84 35.35 0.62
CA LEU A 182 2.57 33.98 1.05
C LEU A 182 3.61 33.50 2.05
N SER A 183 4.90 33.80 1.82
CA SER A 183 5.99 33.46 2.74
C SER A 183 5.83 34.16 4.09
N VAL A 184 5.54 35.47 4.10
CA VAL A 184 5.27 36.23 5.34
C VAL A 184 4.03 35.71 6.05
N ALA A 185 2.97 35.35 5.33
CA ALA A 185 1.75 34.78 5.90
C ALA A 185 2.00 33.41 6.57
N VAL A 186 2.73 32.52 5.90
CA VAL A 186 3.12 31.21 6.46
C VAL A 186 4.04 31.40 7.66
N LEU A 187 5.01 32.32 7.60
CA LEU A 187 5.89 32.62 8.72
C LEU A 187 5.12 33.19 9.91
N GLY A 188 4.13 34.05 9.66
CA GLY A 188 3.22 34.57 10.68
C GLY A 188 2.37 33.46 11.31
N LEU A 189 1.80 32.56 10.50
CA LEU A 189 1.06 31.39 10.99
C LEU A 189 1.92 30.50 11.89
N ILE A 190 3.15 30.21 11.45
CA ILE A 190 4.14 29.45 12.24
C ILE A 190 4.48 30.19 13.54
N GLY A 191 4.70 31.52 13.47
CA GLY A 191 4.97 32.35 14.64
C GLY A 191 3.85 32.34 15.67
N VAL A 192 2.59 32.42 15.22
CA VAL A 192 1.41 32.30 16.09
C VAL A 192 1.37 30.92 16.74
N PHE A 193 1.64 29.86 15.99
CA PHE A 193 1.67 28.50 16.52
C PHE A 193 2.75 28.31 17.61
N PHE A 194 3.95 28.85 17.39
CA PHE A 194 5.00 28.90 18.41
C PHE A 194 4.62 29.76 19.61
N GLY A 195 3.97 30.90 19.40
CA GLY A 195 3.48 31.76 20.47
C GLY A 195 2.49 31.03 21.38
N ILE A 196 1.52 30.33 20.81
CA ILE A 196 0.56 29.51 21.57
C ILE A 196 1.28 28.38 22.32
N ALA A 197 2.25 27.71 21.69
CA ALA A 197 3.05 26.67 22.34
C ALA A 197 3.87 27.22 23.53
N LEU A 198 4.44 28.43 23.41
CA LEU A 198 5.19 29.07 24.48
C LEU A 198 4.27 29.48 25.65
N ILE A 199 3.12 30.09 25.35
CA ILE A 199 2.11 30.44 26.36
C ILE A 199 1.69 29.17 27.12
N ARG A 200 1.43 28.09 26.40
CA ARG A 200 1.10 26.77 26.96
C ARG A 200 2.20 26.27 27.90
N LEU A 201 3.47 26.40 27.52
CA LEU A 201 4.62 26.01 28.35
C LEU A 201 4.71 26.84 29.64
N VAL A 202 4.61 28.17 29.54
CA VAL A 202 4.69 29.07 30.69
C VAL A 202 3.56 28.78 31.68
N LEU A 203 2.32 28.62 31.18
CA LEU A 203 1.17 28.27 32.01
C LEU A 203 1.35 26.92 32.69
N TYR A 204 1.90 25.93 31.98
CA TYR A 204 2.19 24.62 32.58
C TYR A 204 3.21 24.73 33.73
N ILE A 205 4.31 25.48 33.54
CA ILE A 205 5.34 25.67 34.58
C ILE A 205 4.76 26.38 35.82
N ILE A 206 3.93 27.42 35.62
CA ILE A 206 3.31 28.17 36.73
C ILE A 206 2.27 27.33 37.46
N THR A 207 1.50 26.51 36.74
CA THR A 207 0.43 25.70 37.33
C THR A 207 0.93 24.43 38.00
N LEU A 208 2.13 23.94 37.65
CA LEU A 208 2.75 22.73 38.21
C LEU A 208 2.91 22.75 39.75
N PRO A 209 3.36 23.83 40.41
CA PRO A 209 3.43 23.89 41.87
C PRO A 209 2.10 24.24 42.55
N VAL A 210 1.14 24.86 41.84
CA VAL A 210 -0.10 25.39 42.43
C VAL A 210 -1.25 24.37 42.34
N LEU A 211 -1.37 23.64 41.23
CA LEU A 211 -2.45 22.70 40.98
C LEU A 211 -1.98 21.25 41.10
N PRO A 212 -2.78 20.36 41.72
CA PRO A 212 -2.47 18.94 41.80
C PRO A 212 -2.54 18.20 40.45
N ARG A 213 -3.05 18.87 39.41
CA ARG A 213 -3.28 18.34 38.05
C ARG A 213 -2.73 19.34 37.03
N GLY A 214 -2.05 18.83 36.00
CA GLY A 214 -1.46 19.67 34.96
C GLY A 214 -2.54 20.41 34.19
N PHE A 215 -2.42 21.74 34.11
CA PHE A 215 -3.30 22.57 33.31
C PHE A 215 -2.77 22.64 31.88
N TRP A 216 -3.66 22.45 30.92
CA TRP A 216 -3.35 22.50 29.50
C TRP A 216 -4.21 23.56 28.80
N LEU A 217 -3.56 24.55 28.21
CA LEU A 217 -4.20 25.47 27.27
C LEU A 217 -4.23 24.83 25.88
N PHE A 218 -5.41 24.75 25.24
CA PHE A 218 -5.67 24.04 23.99
C PHE A 218 -5.16 22.58 23.99
N PRO A 219 -5.80 21.67 24.74
CA PRO A 219 -5.40 20.27 24.80
C PRO A 219 -5.30 19.60 23.41
N ASN A 220 -6.19 19.97 22.49
CA ASN A 220 -6.30 19.37 21.15
C ASN A 220 -5.37 19.99 20.09
N LEU A 221 -4.52 20.97 20.44
CA LEU A 221 -3.68 21.69 19.46
C LEU A 221 -2.71 20.77 18.68
N PHE A 222 -2.27 19.68 19.31
CA PHE A 222 -1.39 18.66 18.71
C PHE A 222 -2.08 17.29 18.57
N ALA A 223 -3.40 17.23 18.75
CA ALA A 223 -4.17 16.03 18.46
C ALA A 223 -4.45 15.94 16.95
N ASP A 224 -4.73 14.74 16.44
CA ASP A 224 -5.09 14.49 15.04
C ASP A 224 -6.52 15.00 14.75
N CYS A 225 -6.74 16.30 14.91
CA CYS A 225 -8.02 16.97 14.77
C CYS A 225 -7.93 18.08 13.72
N GLY A 226 -9.07 18.48 13.15
CA GLY A 226 -9.10 19.59 12.19
C GLY A 226 -8.68 20.91 12.84
N VAL A 227 -8.25 21.90 12.03
CA VAL A 227 -7.74 23.19 12.53
C VAL A 227 -8.69 23.87 13.53
N ILE A 228 -10.02 23.79 13.30
CA ILE A 228 -11.02 24.40 14.20
C ILE A 228 -11.16 23.61 15.51
N GLU A 229 -11.12 22.27 15.42
CA GLU A 229 -11.23 21.37 16.57
C GLU A 229 -9.98 21.41 17.45
N SER A 230 -8.82 21.76 16.90
CA SER A 230 -7.58 21.98 17.64
C SER A 230 -7.68 23.10 18.69
N PHE A 231 -8.55 24.09 18.47
CA PHE A 231 -8.75 25.23 19.38
C PHE A 231 -9.91 25.05 20.37
N ILE A 232 -10.58 23.90 20.36
CA ILE A 232 -11.74 23.63 21.22
C ILE A 232 -11.52 22.27 21.90
N PRO A 233 -11.59 22.16 23.24
CA PRO A 233 -11.83 23.22 24.22
C PRO A 233 -10.62 24.15 24.43
N LEU A 234 -10.85 25.36 24.94
CA LEU A 234 -9.81 26.37 25.22
C LEU A 234 -8.83 25.91 26.32
N TYR A 235 -9.30 25.13 27.29
CA TYR A 235 -8.49 24.59 28.37
C TYR A 235 -8.92 23.18 28.76
N GLY A 236 -8.02 22.43 29.39
CA GLY A 236 -8.26 21.11 29.94
C GLY A 236 -7.32 20.82 31.12
N PHE A 237 -7.64 19.78 31.88
CA PHE A 237 -6.80 19.28 32.95
C PHE A 237 -6.36 17.85 32.65
N ASP A 238 -5.15 17.48 33.06
CA ASP A 238 -4.72 16.08 33.00
C ASP A 238 -5.66 15.17 33.78
N GLU A 239 -5.85 13.95 33.26
CA GLU A 239 -6.55 12.88 33.97
C GLU A 239 -5.95 12.67 35.36
N PRO A 240 -6.77 12.43 36.40
CA PRO A 240 -6.26 12.22 37.74
C PRO A 240 -5.25 11.07 37.73
N LYS A 241 -4.01 11.35 38.17
CA LYS A 241 -3.01 10.30 38.39
C LYS A 241 -3.57 9.32 39.42
N GLU A 242 -4.15 8.21 38.97
CA GLU A 242 -4.50 7.12 39.86
C GLU A 242 -3.21 6.65 40.54
N LYS A 243 -3.14 6.84 41.86
CA LYS A 243 -2.05 6.31 42.67
C LYS A 243 -2.07 4.79 42.47
N LYS A 244 -1.10 4.25 41.73
CA LYS A 244 -0.84 2.80 41.65
C LYS A 244 -0.71 2.26 43.07
N LYS A 245 -1.79 1.73 43.64
CA LYS A 245 -1.71 0.85 44.81
C LYS A 245 -0.87 -0.35 44.39
N LYS A 246 0.24 -0.56 45.08
CA LYS A 246 1.06 -1.78 44.97
C LYS A 246 0.14 -2.99 45.02
N LYS A 247 0.09 -3.75 43.92
CA LYS A 247 -0.67 -5.00 43.80
C LYS A 247 0.20 -6.11 44.43
N SER A 248 -0.11 -6.51 45.66
CA SER A 248 0.27 -7.82 46.18
C SER A 248 -0.73 -8.86 45.66
N THR A 249 -0.19 -9.88 45.03
CA THR A 249 -0.86 -11.02 44.41
C THR A 249 -1.75 -11.81 45.38
N SER A 250 -2.99 -12.07 45.00
CA SER A 250 -3.60 -13.41 45.15
C SER A 250 -4.78 -13.60 44.20
N SER A 251 -4.90 -14.83 43.73
CA SER A 251 -5.70 -15.37 42.64
C SER A 251 -7.17 -15.63 42.99
N SER A 252 -8.08 -15.51 42.03
CA SER A 252 -8.87 -16.62 41.44
C SER A 252 -10.17 -16.14 40.77
N LYS A 253 -10.47 -16.74 39.59
CA LYS A 253 -11.78 -17.10 38.96
C LYS A 253 -12.97 -16.11 39.08
N SER A 254 -13.79 -15.81 38.07
CA SER A 254 -14.21 -16.53 36.87
C SER A 254 -15.27 -15.69 36.11
N SER A 255 -15.48 -16.00 34.81
CA SER A 255 -16.74 -15.91 34.01
C SER A 255 -17.49 -14.56 33.92
N ALA A 256 -17.56 -13.90 32.75
CA ALA A 256 -18.49 -14.14 31.60
C ALA A 256 -19.89 -13.49 31.73
N SER A 257 -20.45 -13.05 30.59
CA SER A 257 -21.78 -12.43 30.31
C SER A 257 -21.90 -10.92 30.60
N THR A 258 -22.14 -10.01 29.64
CA THR A 258 -23.21 -9.81 28.62
C THR A 258 -24.41 -8.99 29.15
N SER A 259 -24.86 -8.05 28.29
CA SER A 259 -26.16 -7.33 28.22
C SER A 259 -26.44 -6.21 29.24
N THR A 260 -26.71 -4.96 28.85
CA THR A 260 -27.85 -4.31 28.09
C THR A 260 -28.84 -3.66 29.08
N THR A 261 -29.47 -2.55 28.64
CA THR A 261 -30.65 -1.82 29.18
C THR A 261 -30.39 -0.87 30.36
N VAL A 262 -30.58 0.46 30.29
CA VAL A 262 -31.74 1.33 29.93
C VAL A 262 -32.86 1.30 30.97
N THR A 263 -33.00 2.40 31.72
CA THR A 263 -34.23 3.12 32.19
C THR A 263 -33.76 4.36 32.97
N GLU A 264 -34.12 5.61 32.71
CA GLU A 264 -35.42 6.30 32.60
C GLU A 264 -36.21 6.42 33.92
N GLU A 265 -36.54 7.68 34.24
CA GLU A 265 -37.68 8.22 35.02
C GLU A 265 -37.63 8.50 36.55
N LYS A 266 -38.01 9.77 36.86
CA LYS A 266 -38.65 10.36 38.07
C LYS A 266 -37.82 10.57 39.34
N THR A 267 -37.98 11.60 40.17
CA THR A 267 -38.91 12.75 40.41
C THR A 267 -38.09 13.68 41.35
N ASP A 268 -38.17 15.01 41.29
CA ASP A 268 -39.27 15.89 41.73
C ASP A 268 -39.07 17.28 41.09
#